data_AF-A0Z7T2-F1
#
_entry.id   AF-A0Z7T2-F1
#
_cell.length_a   1.000
_cell.length_b   1.000
_cell.length_c   1.000
_cell.angle_alpha   90.00
_cell.angle_beta   90.00
_cell.angle_gamma   90.00
#
_symmetry.space_group_name_H-M   'P 1'
#
loop_
_entity.id
_entity.type
_entity.pdbx_description
1 polymer ?
#
loop_
_entity_poly.entity_id
_entity_poly.type
_entity_poly.pdbx_seq_one_letter_code
_entity_poly.pdbx_strand_id
1 'polypeptide(L)'
;MILWRVALLLILMGLLALSVDDLTHYANIPTVALTLAPLGLIALTVKLMGKQSPLPAIDALALPVGIFLAGAGLTQVFQSLTDLVAIPIVTAILVMPAIYVGVIAGVIHCWRGQKTETNIKISTPATAVCLGVLLLLVIITYADHLYHFTDRSDIWLLQAGIIIALTLGRSPEAGIAKSLCNASLVSIMIMTILGIIELTLAGQKTSFSDLTQYMYAINTAYTAMTAGLVAYMASIIISFKTGELEELQLPTKNWHLIEAFSFLIFITLAPPSIYHFLDVAP
;
A
#
# COMPACT_ATOMS: atom_id res chain seq x y z
N MET A 1 -31.02 -7.95 4.98
CA MET A 1 -30.29 -9.09 4.34
C MET A 1 -30.34 -9.07 2.80
N ILE A 2 -31.28 -8.35 2.15
CA ILE A 2 -31.43 -8.32 0.68
C ILE A 2 -30.53 -7.26 0.00
N LEU A 3 -30.29 -6.11 0.64
CA LEU A 3 -29.55 -4.99 0.05
C LEU A 3 -28.10 -5.30 -0.38
N TRP A 4 -27.34 -6.09 0.39
CA TRP A 4 -25.95 -6.39 0.04
C TRP A 4 -25.83 -7.32 -1.17
N ARG A 5 -26.79 -8.24 -1.35
CA ARG A 5 -26.86 -9.11 -2.53
C ARG A 5 -27.13 -8.30 -3.78
N VAL A 6 -27.98 -7.26 -3.66
CA VAL A 6 -28.26 -6.30 -4.72
C VAL A 6 -27.03 -5.45 -5.03
N ALA A 7 -26.31 -4.95 -4.01
CA ALA A 7 -25.06 -4.20 -4.21
C ALA A 7 -23.98 -5.03 -4.91
N LEU A 8 -23.80 -6.29 -4.50
CA LEU A 8 -22.84 -7.20 -5.14
C LEU A 8 -23.23 -7.51 -6.60
N LEU A 9 -24.52 -7.71 -6.86
CA LEU A 9 -25.09 -7.86 -8.21
C LEU A 9 -24.87 -6.61 -9.06
N LEU A 10 -25.02 -5.42 -8.49
CA LEU A 10 -24.78 -4.15 -9.19
C LEU A 10 -23.31 -3.90 -9.48
N ILE A 11 -22.40 -4.29 -8.58
CA ILE A 11 -20.95 -4.25 -8.83
C ILE A 11 -20.58 -5.25 -9.93
N LEU A 12 -21.09 -6.48 -9.87
CA LEU A 12 -20.90 -7.49 -10.92
C LEU A 12 -21.48 -7.04 -12.26
N MET A 13 -22.69 -6.48 -12.27
CA MET A 13 -23.30 -5.90 -13.47
C MET A 13 -22.52 -4.69 -13.97
N GLY A 14 -21.96 -3.86 -13.09
CA GLY A 14 -21.09 -2.73 -13.46
C GLY A 14 -19.77 -3.19 -14.08
N LEU A 15 -19.17 -4.26 -13.54
CA LEU A 15 -17.96 -4.89 -14.11
C LEU A 15 -18.24 -5.58 -15.45
N LEU A 16 -19.45 -6.12 -15.64
CA LEU A 16 -19.91 -6.71 -16.92
C LEU A 16 -20.36 -5.64 -17.93
N ALA A 17 -20.81 -4.48 -17.47
CA ALA A 17 -21.27 -3.36 -18.30
C ALA A 17 -20.14 -2.42 -18.72
N LEU A 18 -19.05 -2.35 -17.94
CA LEU A 18 -17.76 -1.96 -18.47
C LEU A 18 -17.45 -2.99 -19.55
N SER A 19 -17.43 -2.57 -20.81
CA SER A 19 -17.09 -3.38 -21.97
C SER A 19 -15.61 -3.78 -21.89
N VAL A 20 -15.32 -4.67 -20.95
CA VAL A 20 -14.00 -5.25 -20.73
C VAL A 20 -13.84 -6.29 -21.81
N ASP A 21 -13.16 -5.92 -22.88
CA ASP A 21 -12.94 -6.79 -24.04
C ASP A 21 -12.18 -8.07 -23.67
N ASP A 22 -11.50 -8.10 -22.51
CA ASP A 22 -10.82 -9.29 -22.00
C ASP A 22 -10.58 -9.25 -20.46
N LEU A 23 -11.32 -10.08 -19.71
CA LEU A 23 -11.18 -10.25 -18.26
C LEU A 23 -9.79 -10.75 -17.82
N THR A 24 -9.00 -11.34 -18.72
CA THR A 24 -7.67 -11.85 -18.38
C THR A 24 -6.68 -10.74 -18.02
N HIS A 25 -6.90 -9.51 -18.51
CA HIS A 25 -6.14 -8.31 -18.11
C HIS A 25 -6.35 -7.93 -16.64
N TYR A 26 -7.46 -8.37 -16.05
CA TYR A 26 -7.88 -8.07 -14.68
C TYR A 26 -7.67 -9.27 -13.75
N ALA A 27 -7.11 -10.38 -14.22
CA ALA A 27 -6.96 -11.62 -13.46
C ALA A 27 -5.59 -12.27 -13.70
N ASN A 28 -4.53 -11.65 -13.18
CA ASN A 28 -3.20 -12.24 -13.15
C ASN A 28 -3.10 -13.20 -11.94
N ILE A 29 -3.05 -14.51 -12.20
CA ILE A 29 -3.03 -15.56 -11.16
C ILE A 29 -1.88 -15.35 -10.15
N PRO A 30 -0.63 -15.12 -10.58
CA PRO A 30 0.46 -14.75 -9.67
C PRO A 30 0.14 -13.55 -8.77
N THR A 31 -0.40 -12.47 -9.33
CA THR A 31 -0.77 -11.27 -8.57
C THR A 31 -1.87 -11.56 -7.54
N VAL A 32 -2.89 -12.34 -7.91
CA VAL A 32 -3.95 -12.77 -6.99
C VAL A 32 -3.37 -13.62 -5.86
N ALA A 33 -2.49 -14.59 -6.19
CA ALA A 33 -1.85 -15.44 -5.19
C ALA A 33 -0.99 -14.63 -4.22
N LEU A 34 -0.15 -13.73 -4.74
CA LEU A 34 0.73 -12.87 -3.93
C LEU A 34 -0.07 -11.93 -3.02
N THR A 35 -1.27 -11.53 -3.44
CA THR A 35 -2.17 -10.68 -2.65
C THR A 35 -2.91 -11.45 -1.56
N LEU A 36 -3.49 -12.60 -1.90
CA LEU A 36 -4.38 -13.36 -1.00
C LEU A 36 -3.64 -14.29 -0.05
N ALA A 37 -2.50 -14.86 -0.46
CA ALA A 37 -1.73 -15.77 0.38
C ALA A 37 -1.28 -15.16 1.72
N PRO A 38 -0.65 -13.96 1.78
CA PRO A 38 -0.24 -13.38 3.06
C PRO A 38 -1.43 -13.07 3.97
N LEU A 39 -2.54 -12.54 3.41
CA LEU A 39 -3.78 -12.29 4.16
C LEU A 39 -4.38 -13.59 4.68
N GLY A 40 -4.39 -14.66 3.87
CA GLY A 40 -4.87 -15.98 4.25
C GLY A 40 -4.03 -16.63 5.35
N LEU A 41 -2.70 -16.51 5.28
CA LEU A 41 -1.79 -17.01 6.32
C LEU A 41 -1.99 -16.26 7.64
N ILE A 42 -2.08 -14.92 7.61
CA ILE A 42 -2.36 -14.12 8.81
C ILE A 42 -3.74 -14.47 9.39
N ALA A 43 -4.76 -14.60 8.55
CA ALA A 43 -6.09 -15.04 8.95
C ALA A 43 -6.06 -16.42 9.63
N LEU A 44 -5.32 -17.37 9.05
CA LEU A 44 -5.16 -18.71 9.61
C LEU A 44 -4.45 -18.66 10.98
N THR A 45 -3.39 -17.86 11.11
CA THR A 45 -2.68 -17.65 12.39
C THR A 45 -3.61 -17.05 13.46
N VAL A 46 -4.38 -16.02 13.12
CA VAL A 46 -5.35 -15.39 14.03
C VAL A 46 -6.42 -16.38 14.47
N LYS A 47 -6.90 -17.23 13.55
CA LYS A 47 -7.92 -18.25 13.85
C LYS A 47 -7.38 -19.41 14.69
N LEU A 48 -6.25 -20.00 14.30
CA LEU A 48 -5.72 -21.22 14.92
C LEU A 48 -4.96 -20.92 16.21
N MET A 49 -4.06 -19.94 16.19
CA MET A 49 -3.20 -19.62 17.33
C MET A 49 -3.82 -18.56 18.24
N GLY A 50 -4.54 -17.60 17.65
CA GLY A 50 -5.25 -16.55 18.41
C GLY A 50 -6.61 -16.99 18.94
N LYS A 51 -7.24 -18.02 18.37
CA LYS A 51 -8.63 -18.42 18.62
C LYS A 51 -9.65 -17.28 18.43
N GLN A 52 -9.30 -16.28 17.61
CA GLN A 52 -10.12 -15.12 17.31
C GLN A 52 -10.79 -15.25 15.94
N SER A 53 -11.73 -14.35 15.64
CA SER A 53 -12.24 -14.20 14.28
C SER A 53 -11.12 -13.64 13.37
N PRO A 54 -10.88 -14.20 12.17
CA PRO A 54 -9.87 -13.69 11.25
C PRO A 54 -10.33 -12.46 10.47
N LEU A 55 -11.65 -12.21 10.41
CA LEU A 55 -12.23 -11.17 9.57
C LEU A 55 -11.72 -9.76 9.88
N PRO A 56 -11.59 -9.32 11.15
CA PRO A 56 -11.07 -7.98 11.43
C PRO A 56 -9.58 -7.85 11.06
N ALA A 57 -8.81 -8.96 11.03
CA ALA A 57 -7.42 -8.92 10.62
C ALA A 57 -7.31 -8.74 9.10
N ILE A 58 -8.14 -9.45 8.34
CA ILE A 58 -8.22 -9.28 6.88
C ILE A 58 -8.70 -7.87 6.55
N ASP A 59 -9.77 -7.38 7.19
CA ASP A 59 -10.31 -6.04 6.99
C ASP A 59 -9.26 -4.94 7.25
N ALA A 60 -8.48 -5.08 8.34
CA ALA A 60 -7.43 -4.13 8.69
C ALA A 60 -6.24 -4.13 7.72
N LEU A 61 -5.83 -5.30 7.22
CA LEU A 61 -4.61 -5.46 6.43
C LEU A 61 -4.84 -5.49 4.91
N ALA A 62 -6.06 -5.76 4.45
CA ALA A 62 -6.38 -5.92 3.04
C ALA A 62 -5.87 -4.72 2.22
N LEU A 63 -6.37 -3.53 2.52
CA LEU A 63 -5.99 -2.31 1.80
C LEU A 63 -4.48 -2.02 1.81
N PRO A 64 -3.79 -1.93 2.97
CA PRO A 64 -2.36 -1.62 2.98
C PRO A 64 -1.52 -2.69 2.27
N VAL A 65 -1.92 -3.97 2.29
CA VAL A 65 -1.25 -5.03 1.50
C VAL A 65 -1.40 -4.78 0.01
N GLY A 66 -2.60 -4.48 -0.49
CA GLY A 66 -2.80 -4.23 -1.92
C GLY A 66 -2.08 -2.97 -2.39
N ILE A 67 -2.10 -1.90 -1.59
CA ILE A 67 -1.36 -0.67 -1.90
C ILE A 67 0.16 -0.94 -1.88
N PHE A 68 0.66 -1.73 -0.92
CA PHE A 68 2.07 -2.12 -0.87
C PHE A 68 2.49 -2.87 -2.14
N LEU A 69 1.74 -3.89 -2.55
CA LEU A 69 2.05 -4.68 -3.74
C LEU A 69 2.00 -3.82 -5.02
N ALA A 70 1.02 -2.93 -5.11
CA ALA A 70 0.90 -2.02 -6.25
C ALA A 70 2.08 -1.04 -6.33
N GLY A 71 2.42 -0.40 -5.19
CA GLY A 71 3.57 0.49 -5.11
C GLY A 71 4.89 -0.24 -5.38
N ALA A 72 5.06 -1.46 -4.87
CA ALA A 72 6.28 -2.23 -5.04
C ALA A 72 6.48 -2.71 -6.47
N GLY A 73 5.40 -3.10 -7.16
CA GLY A 73 5.44 -3.37 -8.59
C GLY A 73 5.82 -2.12 -9.39
N LEU A 74 5.25 -0.96 -9.05
CA LEU A 74 5.58 0.30 -9.72
C LEU A 74 7.03 0.71 -9.49
N THR A 75 7.57 0.50 -8.29
CA THR A 75 9.01 0.66 -8.01
C THR A 75 9.86 -0.17 -8.97
N GLN A 76 9.53 -1.45 -9.20
CA GLN A 76 10.29 -2.32 -10.11
C GLN A 76 10.20 -1.88 -11.57
N VAL A 77 8.99 -1.47 -12.00
CA VAL A 77 8.74 -0.90 -13.32
C VAL A 77 9.63 0.30 -13.55
N PHE A 78 9.62 1.30 -12.67
CA PHE A 78 10.44 2.49 -12.80
C PHE A 78 11.95 2.26 -12.60
N GLN A 79 12.36 1.07 -12.13
CA GLN A 79 13.77 0.67 -12.04
C GLN A 79 14.28 0.00 -13.31
N SER A 80 13.43 -0.72 -14.03
CA SER A 80 13.87 -1.62 -15.11
C SER A 80 13.28 -1.27 -16.47
N LEU A 81 12.46 -0.22 -16.56
CA LEU A 81 11.80 0.09 -17.83
C LEU A 81 12.74 0.69 -18.86
N THR A 82 12.72 0.09 -20.05
CA THR A 82 13.35 0.61 -21.26
C THR A 82 12.33 0.98 -22.33
N ASP A 83 11.09 0.48 -22.25
CA ASP A 83 10.02 0.69 -23.23
C ASP A 83 8.81 1.44 -22.62
N LEU A 84 8.71 2.73 -22.94
CA LEU A 84 7.63 3.62 -22.45
C LEU A 84 6.22 3.20 -22.90
N VAL A 85 6.09 2.44 -23.98
CA VAL A 85 4.78 2.00 -24.51
C VAL A 85 4.14 0.96 -23.58
N ALA A 86 4.95 0.23 -22.81
CA ALA A 86 4.47 -0.78 -21.87
C ALA A 86 3.92 -0.20 -20.56
N ILE A 87 4.25 1.05 -20.21
CA ILE A 87 3.88 1.67 -18.90
C ILE A 87 2.38 1.56 -18.62
N PRO A 88 1.46 1.98 -19.51
CA PRO A 88 0.04 2.02 -19.16
C PRO A 88 -0.54 0.64 -18.85
N ILE A 89 -0.19 -0.38 -19.65
CA ILE A 89 -0.66 -1.76 -19.46
C ILE A 89 -0.10 -2.35 -18.17
N VAL A 90 1.21 -2.18 -17.96
CA VAL A 90 1.89 -2.71 -16.77
C VAL A 90 1.34 -2.03 -15.52
N THR A 91 1.13 -0.71 -15.53
CA THR A 91 0.53 -0.03 -14.39
C THR A 91 -0.92 -0.45 -14.14
N ALA A 92 -1.72 -0.64 -15.18
CA ALA A 92 -3.09 -1.15 -15.02
C ALA A 92 -3.11 -2.49 -14.27
N ILE A 93 -2.21 -3.42 -14.63
CA ILE A 93 -2.05 -4.71 -13.94
C ILE A 93 -1.58 -4.51 -12.49
N LEU A 94 -0.63 -3.60 -12.27
CA LEU A 94 -0.04 -3.40 -10.95
C LEU A 94 -0.95 -2.69 -9.95
N VAL A 95 -1.97 -1.95 -10.39
CA VAL A 95 -2.98 -1.37 -9.49
C VAL A 95 -4.06 -2.39 -9.08
N MET A 96 -4.16 -3.52 -9.79
CA MET A 96 -5.16 -4.56 -9.49
C MET A 96 -5.11 -5.14 -8.06
N PRO A 97 -3.95 -5.40 -7.42
CA PRO A 97 -3.89 -5.78 -6.02
C PRO A 97 -4.72 -4.88 -5.11
N ALA A 98 -4.63 -3.55 -5.29
CA ALA A 98 -5.39 -2.58 -4.50
C ALA A 98 -6.91 -2.70 -4.73
N ILE A 99 -7.33 -3.02 -5.95
CA ILE A 99 -8.74 -3.27 -6.29
C ILE A 99 -9.22 -4.59 -5.66
N TYR A 100 -8.46 -5.68 -5.81
CA TYR A 100 -8.83 -6.99 -5.28
C TYR A 100 -9.07 -6.92 -3.77
N VAL A 101 -8.13 -6.33 -3.03
CA VAL A 101 -8.25 -6.20 -1.58
C VAL A 101 -9.31 -5.19 -1.18
N GLY A 102 -9.53 -4.12 -1.97
CA GLY A 102 -10.58 -3.14 -1.73
C GLY A 102 -11.97 -3.76 -1.83
N VAL A 103 -12.19 -4.62 -2.83
CA VAL A 103 -13.44 -5.40 -2.97
C VAL A 103 -13.61 -6.35 -1.78
N ILE A 104 -12.55 -7.08 -1.41
CA ILE A 104 -12.60 -8.01 -0.27
C ILE A 104 -12.91 -7.29 1.04
N ALA A 105 -12.23 -6.17 1.31
CA ALA A 105 -12.48 -5.34 2.48
C ALA A 105 -13.92 -4.81 2.49
N GLY A 106 -14.41 -4.30 1.35
CA GLY A 106 -15.79 -3.84 1.20
C GLY A 106 -16.82 -4.94 1.49
N VAL A 107 -16.60 -6.15 0.96
CA VAL A 107 -17.47 -7.31 1.23
C VAL A 107 -17.45 -7.69 2.71
N ILE A 108 -16.27 -7.75 3.33
CA ILE A 108 -16.13 -8.06 4.77
C ILE A 108 -16.84 -7.01 5.61
N HIS A 109 -16.65 -5.73 5.29
CA HIS A 109 -17.28 -4.61 5.99
C HIS A 109 -18.81 -4.68 5.89
N CYS A 110 -19.35 -4.95 4.71
CA CYS A 110 -20.79 -5.15 4.52
C CYS A 110 -21.34 -6.37 5.27
N TRP A 111 -20.56 -7.46 5.36
CA TRP A 111 -20.98 -8.69 6.03
C TRP A 111 -20.96 -8.54 7.56
N ARG A 112 -19.95 -7.89 8.12
CA ARG A 112 -19.79 -7.71 9.57
C ARG A 112 -20.84 -6.76 10.17
N GLY A 113 -21.31 -5.78 9.40
CA GLY A 113 -22.16 -4.71 9.92
C GLY A 113 -21.44 -3.84 10.96
N GLN A 114 -22.08 -2.77 11.43
CA GLN A 114 -21.44 -1.74 12.29
C GLN A 114 -21.07 -2.20 13.72
N LYS A 115 -21.40 -3.43 14.15
CA LYS A 115 -21.41 -3.82 15.57
C LYS A 115 -20.45 -4.95 16.00
N THR A 116 -19.67 -5.55 15.10
CA THR A 116 -18.78 -6.64 15.53
C THR A 116 -17.53 -6.11 16.22
N GLU A 117 -17.27 -6.59 17.43
CA GLU A 117 -16.03 -6.40 18.19
C GLU A 117 -14.81 -6.50 17.27
N THR A 118 -14.08 -5.40 17.18
CA THR A 118 -12.84 -5.27 16.42
C THR A 118 -11.63 -5.66 17.24
N ASN A 119 -11.82 -6.03 18.51
CA ASN A 119 -10.73 -6.22 19.44
C ASN A 119 -10.07 -7.60 19.27
N ILE A 120 -9.19 -7.70 18.26
CA ILE A 120 -8.34 -8.87 18.08
C ILE A 120 -7.26 -8.84 19.15
N LYS A 121 -7.17 -9.94 19.92
CA LYS A 121 -6.05 -10.19 20.82
C LYS A 121 -5.41 -11.54 20.53
N ILE A 122 -4.16 -11.53 20.07
CA ILE A 122 -3.35 -12.72 19.78
C ILE A 122 -2.12 -12.83 20.67
N SER A 123 -1.57 -14.03 20.79
CA SER A 123 -0.39 -14.32 21.60
C SER A 123 0.91 -13.82 20.95
N THR A 124 1.99 -13.70 21.74
CA THR A 124 3.32 -13.33 21.22
C THR A 124 3.82 -14.25 20.09
N PRO A 125 3.69 -15.60 20.18
CA PRO A 125 4.07 -16.47 19.07
C PRO A 125 3.23 -16.22 17.81
N ALA A 126 1.92 -16.02 17.95
CA ALA A 126 1.05 -15.71 16.81
C ALA A 126 1.44 -14.37 16.15
N THR A 127 1.78 -13.37 16.97
CA THR A 127 2.28 -12.07 16.50
C THR A 127 3.58 -12.23 15.71
N ALA A 128 4.52 -13.03 16.21
CA ALA A 128 5.78 -13.30 15.53
C ALA A 128 5.57 -13.99 14.17
N VAL A 129 4.63 -14.94 14.09
CA VAL A 129 4.25 -15.59 12.81
C VAL A 129 3.66 -14.56 11.84
N CYS A 130 2.73 -13.71 12.27
CA CYS A 130 2.17 -12.67 11.42
C CYS A 130 3.24 -11.68 10.90
N LEU A 131 4.17 -11.25 11.76
CA LEU A 131 5.30 -10.42 11.35
C LEU A 131 6.25 -11.16 10.40
N GLY A 132 6.45 -12.47 10.60
CA GLY A 132 7.21 -13.31 9.69
C GLY A 132 6.56 -13.43 8.31
N VAL A 133 5.23 -13.53 8.24
CA VAL A 133 4.47 -13.50 6.97
C VAL A 133 4.63 -12.16 6.27
N LEU A 134 4.55 -11.04 7.01
CA LEU A 134 4.81 -9.72 6.46
C LEU A 134 6.25 -9.59 5.92
N LEU A 135 7.24 -10.08 6.68
CA LEU A 135 8.64 -10.07 6.23
C LEU A 135 8.83 -10.93 4.98
N LEU A 136 8.21 -12.11 4.93
CA LEU A 136 8.25 -12.99 3.76
C LEU A 136 7.63 -12.31 2.53
N LEU A 137 6.51 -11.60 2.70
CA LEU A 137 5.90 -10.82 1.63
C LEU A 137 6.88 -9.78 1.07
N VAL A 138 7.55 -9.03 1.95
CA VAL A 138 8.57 -8.03 1.56
C VAL A 138 9.73 -8.70 0.82
N ILE A 139 10.26 -9.80 1.35
CA ILE A 139 11.37 -10.54 0.73
C ILE A 139 10.98 -11.05 -0.65
N ILE A 140 9.82 -11.69 -0.80
CA ILE A 140 9.36 -12.21 -2.11
C ILE A 140 9.17 -11.07 -3.10
N THR A 141 8.61 -9.94 -2.65
CA THR A 141 8.32 -8.79 -3.52
C THR A 141 9.59 -8.11 -4.01
N TYR A 142 10.67 -8.12 -3.22
CA TYR A 142 11.93 -7.44 -3.54
C TYR A 142 13.12 -8.39 -3.70
N ALA A 143 12.90 -9.70 -3.91
CA ALA A 143 13.95 -10.72 -3.84
C ALA A 143 15.17 -10.38 -4.73
N ASP A 144 14.92 -9.89 -5.94
CA ASP A 144 15.96 -9.53 -6.92
C ASP A 144 16.57 -8.13 -6.70
N HIS A 145 16.04 -7.35 -5.74
CA HIS A 145 16.37 -5.95 -5.51
C HIS A 145 16.63 -5.61 -4.04
N LEU A 146 16.82 -6.60 -3.16
CA LEU A 146 17.04 -6.39 -1.72
C LEU A 146 18.26 -5.51 -1.42
N TYR A 147 19.31 -5.56 -2.24
CA TYR A 147 20.52 -4.74 -2.07
C TYR A 147 20.25 -3.24 -2.28
N HIS A 148 19.19 -2.87 -3.01
CA HIS A 148 18.78 -1.48 -3.17
C HIS A 148 18.12 -0.90 -1.92
N PHE A 149 17.70 -1.72 -0.96
CA PHE A 149 17.18 -1.22 0.31
C PHE A 149 18.27 -0.71 1.25
N THR A 150 19.51 -1.19 1.10
CA THR A 150 20.63 -0.84 1.98
C THR A 150 21.44 0.37 1.49
N ASP A 151 21.45 0.61 0.18
CA ASP A 151 22.30 1.64 -0.47
C ASP A 151 21.58 2.97 -0.75
N ARG A 152 20.32 3.08 -0.32
CA ARG A 152 19.43 4.21 -0.62
C ARG A 152 19.23 5.12 0.59
N SER A 153 19.74 6.35 0.50
CA SER A 153 19.66 7.37 1.57
C SER A 153 18.21 7.76 1.93
N ASP A 154 17.28 7.65 0.99
CA ASP A 154 15.85 7.88 1.17
C ASP A 154 15.20 6.90 2.15
N ILE A 155 15.68 5.65 2.20
CA ILE A 155 15.18 4.65 3.17
C ILE A 155 15.70 4.96 4.57
N TRP A 156 16.95 5.40 4.69
CA TRP A 156 17.51 5.86 5.96
C TRP A 156 16.77 7.11 6.49
N LEU A 157 16.41 8.05 5.61
CA LEU A 157 15.59 9.21 5.95
C LEU A 157 14.19 8.81 6.43
N LEU A 158 13.56 7.84 5.78
CA LEU A 158 12.28 7.30 6.22
C LEU A 158 12.41 6.61 7.60
N GLN A 159 13.43 5.78 7.81
CA GLN A 159 13.68 5.13 9.10
C GLN A 159 13.96 6.16 10.20
N ALA A 160 14.78 7.17 9.92
CA ALA A 160 15.01 8.29 10.83
C ALA A 160 13.71 9.04 11.12
N GLY A 161 12.88 9.33 10.12
CA GLY A 161 11.57 9.96 10.27
C GLY A 161 10.63 9.16 11.17
N ILE A 162 10.60 7.83 11.01
CA ILE A 162 9.83 6.93 11.88
C ILE A 162 10.39 6.97 13.31
N ILE A 163 11.71 6.89 13.50
CA ILE A 163 12.34 6.96 14.83
C ILE A 163 12.08 8.32 15.49
N ILE A 164 12.19 9.42 14.75
CA ILE A 164 11.91 10.77 15.24
C ILE A 164 10.43 10.90 15.62
N ALA A 165 9.51 10.44 14.78
CA ALA A 165 8.09 10.48 15.09
C ALA A 165 7.72 9.57 16.28
N LEU A 166 8.42 8.45 16.47
CA LEU A 166 8.26 7.59 17.65
C LEU A 166 8.84 8.20 18.93
N THR A 167 9.92 8.98 18.84
CA THR A 167 10.58 9.60 20.00
C THR A 167 9.93 10.93 20.40
N LEU A 168 9.54 11.76 19.43
CA LEU A 168 8.94 13.08 19.66
C LEU A 168 7.41 13.07 19.72
N GLY A 169 6.75 12.15 19.00
CA GLY A 169 5.29 12.11 18.85
C GLY A 169 4.57 11.16 19.82
N ARG A 170 5.31 10.43 20.66
CA ARG A 170 4.71 9.48 21.61
C ARG A 170 4.16 10.25 22.81
N SER A 171 2.84 10.36 22.90
CA SER A 171 2.24 10.73 24.19
C SER A 171 2.52 9.59 25.19
N PRO A 172 2.76 9.89 26.48
CA PRO A 172 2.98 8.86 27.50
C PRO A 172 1.84 7.82 27.58
N GLU A 173 0.66 8.22 27.14
CA GLU A 173 -0.57 7.43 27.14
C GLU A 173 -0.80 6.66 25.83
N ALA A 174 -0.07 6.97 24.76
CA ALA A 174 -0.26 6.32 23.46
C ALA A 174 0.47 4.96 23.41
N GLY A 175 -0.31 3.95 23.02
CA GLY A 175 0.18 2.62 22.69
C GLY A 175 1.27 2.61 21.62
N ILE A 176 2.11 1.56 21.64
CA ILE A 176 3.24 1.43 20.69
C ILE A 176 2.74 1.23 19.25
N ALA A 177 1.62 0.51 19.05
CA ALA A 177 1.06 0.30 17.72
C ALA A 177 0.53 1.61 17.15
N LYS A 178 -0.21 2.37 17.95
CA LYS A 178 -0.74 3.68 17.56
C LYS A 178 0.38 4.66 17.20
N SER A 179 1.43 4.70 18.01
CA SER A 179 2.59 5.57 17.77
C SER A 179 3.30 5.20 16.46
N LEU A 180 3.55 3.91 16.22
CA LEU A 180 4.18 3.44 14.98
C LEU A 180 3.29 3.68 13.75
N CYS A 181 1.98 3.53 13.89
CA CYS A 181 1.02 3.81 12.83
C CYS A 181 1.00 5.29 12.43
N ASN A 182 1.00 6.20 13.42
CA ASN A 182 1.08 7.64 13.16
C ASN A 182 2.42 8.01 12.52
N ALA A 183 3.52 7.49 13.08
CA ALA A 183 4.87 7.74 12.57
C ALA A 183 5.03 7.29 11.12
N SER A 184 4.60 6.06 10.81
CA SER A 184 4.65 5.53 9.44
C SER A 184 3.83 6.38 8.47
N LEU A 185 2.61 6.78 8.83
CA LEU A 185 1.76 7.61 7.96
C LEU A 185 2.39 8.99 7.69
N VAL A 186 2.87 9.67 8.73
CA VAL A 186 3.55 10.97 8.58
C VAL A 186 4.79 10.84 7.71
N SER A 187 5.61 9.82 7.94
CA SER A 187 6.80 9.56 7.14
C SER A 187 6.45 9.27 5.67
N ILE A 188 5.39 8.49 5.40
CA ILE A 188 4.89 8.26 4.03
C ILE A 188 4.53 9.60 3.37
N MET A 189 3.76 10.45 4.05
CA MET A 189 3.32 11.73 3.48
C MET A 189 4.49 12.67 3.20
N ILE A 190 5.42 12.84 4.15
CA ILE A 190 6.60 13.71 3.97
C ILE A 190 7.47 13.20 2.83
N MET A 191 7.77 11.90 2.80
CA MET A 191 8.62 11.35 1.75
C MET A 191 7.95 11.36 0.38
N THR A 192 6.63 11.22 0.32
CA THR A 192 5.84 11.40 -0.92
C THR A 192 6.02 12.82 -1.44
N ILE A 193 5.90 13.83 -0.58
CA ILE A 193 6.11 15.24 -0.95
C ILE A 193 7.55 15.48 -1.41
N LEU A 194 8.55 14.95 -0.67
CA LEU A 194 9.95 15.08 -1.06
C LEU A 194 10.24 14.43 -2.40
N GLY A 195 9.68 13.25 -2.68
CA GLY A 195 9.79 12.60 -3.99
C GLY A 195 9.22 13.44 -5.13
N ILE A 196 8.13 14.16 -4.89
CA ILE A 196 7.53 15.09 -5.88
C ILE A 196 8.39 16.33 -6.08
N ILE A 197 8.99 16.85 -5.01
CA ILE A 197 9.96 17.96 -5.10
C ILE A 197 11.16 17.53 -5.96
N GLU A 198 11.73 16.36 -5.67
CA GLU A 198 12.83 15.79 -6.48
C GLU A 198 12.43 15.59 -7.94
N LEU A 199 11.20 15.12 -8.20
CA LEU A 199 10.66 14.99 -9.55
C LEU A 199 10.63 16.32 -10.30
N THR A 200 10.18 17.37 -9.62
CA THR A 200 10.07 18.73 -10.18
C THR A 200 11.47 19.33 -10.43
N LEU A 201 12.40 19.14 -9.50
CA LEU A 201 13.78 19.61 -9.63
C LEU A 201 14.53 18.86 -10.75
N ALA A 202 14.29 17.56 -10.90
CA ALA A 202 14.84 16.77 -12.00
C ALA A 202 14.33 17.27 -13.36
N GLY A 203 13.01 17.49 -13.46
CA GLY A 203 12.39 18.07 -14.67
C GLY A 203 12.99 19.42 -15.04
N GLN A 204 13.15 20.32 -14.07
CA GLN A 204 13.76 21.64 -14.30
C GLN A 204 15.22 21.53 -14.74
N LYS A 205 16.04 20.70 -14.08
CA LYS A 205 17.47 20.55 -14.39
C LYS A 205 17.72 19.99 -15.78
N THR A 206 16.81 19.16 -16.27
CA THR A 206 16.99 18.40 -17.52
C THR A 206 16.08 18.89 -18.63
N SER A 207 15.27 19.92 -18.40
CA SER A 207 14.20 20.33 -19.33
C SER A 207 13.34 19.14 -19.77
N PHE A 208 13.06 18.23 -18.83
CA PHE A 208 12.32 16.98 -19.05
C PHE A 208 12.89 16.03 -20.11
N SER A 209 14.15 16.21 -20.55
CA SER A 209 14.76 15.39 -21.60
C SER A 209 15.45 14.13 -21.07
N ASP A 210 15.78 14.08 -19.77
CA ASP A 210 16.44 12.93 -19.14
C ASP A 210 15.43 12.02 -18.45
N LEU A 211 14.96 11.03 -19.20
CA LEU A 211 14.05 10.00 -18.71
C LEU A 211 14.62 9.26 -17.49
N THR A 212 15.93 8.99 -17.45
CA THR A 212 16.55 8.20 -16.36
C THR A 212 16.43 8.94 -15.04
N GLN A 213 16.71 10.24 -15.04
CA GLN A 213 16.60 11.06 -13.83
C GLN A 213 15.14 11.19 -13.36
N TYR A 214 14.20 11.28 -14.30
CA TYR A 214 12.77 11.34 -14.00
C TYR A 214 12.26 10.02 -13.38
N MET A 215 12.63 8.88 -13.98
CA MET A 215 12.30 7.54 -13.45
C MET A 215 12.91 7.32 -12.06
N TYR A 216 14.15 7.78 -11.83
CA TYR A 216 14.79 7.72 -10.51
C TYR A 216 14.01 8.50 -9.44
N ALA A 217 13.58 9.73 -9.75
CA ALA A 217 12.81 10.55 -8.82
C ALA A 217 11.46 9.91 -8.47
N ILE A 218 10.73 9.38 -9.46
CA ILE A 218 9.47 8.65 -9.24
C ILE A 218 9.69 7.40 -8.36
N ASN A 219 10.71 6.61 -8.69
CA ASN A 219 11.07 5.41 -7.95
C ASN A 219 11.38 5.71 -6.48
N THR A 220 12.05 6.83 -6.18
CA THR A 220 12.28 7.31 -4.79
C THR A 220 10.96 7.45 -4.02
N ALA A 221 9.96 8.09 -4.63
CA ALA A 221 8.67 8.32 -3.98
C ALA A 221 7.92 7.01 -3.67
N TYR A 222 7.86 6.09 -4.64
CA TYR A 222 7.25 4.77 -4.44
C TYR A 222 8.02 3.90 -3.44
N THR A 223 9.36 3.96 -3.45
CA THR A 223 10.21 3.23 -2.49
C THR A 223 9.96 3.70 -1.06
N ALA A 224 9.87 5.01 -0.83
CA ALA A 224 9.59 5.53 0.49
C ALA A 224 8.15 5.19 0.97
N MET A 225 7.17 5.25 0.06
CA MET A 225 5.79 4.87 0.37
C MET A 225 5.68 3.39 0.76
N THR A 226 6.29 2.50 -0.02
CA THR A 226 6.27 1.05 0.21
C THR A 226 7.02 0.66 1.48
N ALA A 227 8.17 1.27 1.76
CA ALA A 227 8.87 1.06 3.02
C ALA A 227 8.06 1.57 4.23
N GLY A 228 7.37 2.70 4.10
CA GLY A 228 6.51 3.22 5.17
C GLY A 228 5.29 2.32 5.42
N LEU A 229 4.74 1.74 4.36
CA LEU A 229 3.65 0.76 4.42
C LEU A 229 4.03 -0.51 5.17
N VAL A 230 5.29 -0.96 5.10
CA VAL A 230 5.76 -2.09 5.91
C VAL A 230 5.65 -1.76 7.40
N ALA A 231 6.11 -0.57 7.81
CA ALA A 231 5.98 -0.12 9.20
C ALA A 231 4.50 0.06 9.61
N TYR A 232 3.67 0.56 8.70
CA TYR A 232 2.23 0.71 8.91
C TYR A 232 1.55 -0.65 9.13
N MET A 233 1.79 -1.64 8.26
CA MET A 233 1.28 -3.01 8.41
C MET A 233 1.80 -3.69 9.67
N ALA A 234 3.08 -3.50 10.00
CA ALA A 234 3.65 -4.00 11.25
C ALA A 234 2.94 -3.40 12.46
N SER A 235 2.60 -2.11 12.43
CA SER A 235 1.83 -1.47 13.51
C SER A 235 0.45 -2.11 13.72
N ILE A 236 -0.25 -2.46 12.62
CA ILE A 236 -1.52 -3.16 12.68
C ILE A 236 -1.33 -4.55 13.31
N ILE A 237 -0.31 -5.30 12.90
CA ILE A 237 -0.03 -6.63 13.46
C ILE A 237 0.33 -6.54 14.95
N ILE A 238 1.13 -5.55 15.35
CA ILE A 238 1.46 -5.30 16.76
C ILE A 238 0.20 -4.95 17.56
N SER A 239 -0.74 -4.23 16.96
CA SER A 239 -2.01 -3.89 17.62
C SER A 239 -2.87 -5.11 17.94
N PHE A 240 -2.76 -6.19 17.15
CA PHE A 240 -3.42 -7.46 17.47
C PHE A 240 -2.85 -8.09 18.75
N LYS A 241 -1.60 -7.79 19.11
CA LYS A 241 -1.00 -8.26 20.37
C LYS A 241 -1.44 -7.37 21.54
N THR A 242 -1.38 -6.06 21.33
CA THR A 242 -1.62 -5.06 22.39
C THR A 242 -3.11 -4.84 22.67
N GLY A 243 -4.00 -5.19 21.73
CA GLY A 243 -5.43 -4.90 21.80
C GLY A 243 -5.76 -3.45 21.41
N GLU A 244 -4.87 -2.78 20.67
CA GLU A 244 -4.96 -1.36 20.32
C GLU A 244 -5.59 -1.13 18.93
N LEU A 245 -6.23 -2.15 18.32
CA LEU A 245 -6.66 -2.08 16.91
C LEU A 245 -7.65 -0.92 16.65
N GLU A 246 -8.58 -0.69 17.59
CA GLU A 246 -9.56 0.40 17.50
C GLU A 246 -8.93 1.79 17.66
N GLU A 247 -7.89 1.89 18.49
CA GLU A 247 -7.20 3.15 18.77
C GLU A 247 -6.40 3.69 17.58
N LEU A 248 -6.10 2.81 16.62
CA LEU A 248 -5.45 3.19 15.36
C LEU A 248 -6.38 4.01 14.46
N GLN A 249 -7.70 3.96 14.65
CA GLN A 249 -8.65 4.67 13.78
C GLN A 249 -8.40 4.37 12.28
N LEU A 250 -8.26 3.07 11.97
CA LEU A 250 -7.89 2.61 10.63
C LEU A 250 -8.74 3.18 9.49
N PRO A 251 -10.07 3.36 9.59
CA PRO A 251 -10.84 3.93 8.50
C PRO A 251 -10.29 5.28 8.00
N THR A 252 -9.98 6.20 8.92
CA THR A 252 -9.42 7.52 8.58
C THR A 252 -8.00 7.40 8.04
N LYS A 253 -7.17 6.55 8.65
CA LYS A 253 -5.77 6.40 8.22
C LYS A 253 -5.63 5.70 6.86
N ASN A 254 -6.47 4.71 6.62
CA ASN A 254 -6.58 4.02 5.33
C ASN A 254 -7.04 4.98 4.23
N TRP A 255 -7.93 5.92 4.55
CA TRP A 255 -8.32 6.97 3.62
C TRP A 255 -7.14 7.86 3.21
N HIS A 256 -6.37 8.35 4.18
CA HIS A 256 -5.16 9.14 3.88
C HIS A 256 -4.11 8.35 3.08
N LEU A 257 -4.01 7.05 3.32
CA LEU A 257 -3.13 6.18 2.54
C LEU A 257 -3.59 6.06 1.08
N ILE A 258 -4.90 5.93 0.84
CA ILE A 258 -5.48 5.94 -0.51
C ILE A 258 -5.21 7.30 -1.19
N GLU A 259 -5.37 8.41 -0.47
CA GLU A 259 -5.10 9.75 -1.00
C GLU A 259 -3.64 9.88 -1.43
N ALA A 260 -2.69 9.53 -0.55
CA ALA A 260 -1.26 9.60 -0.84
C ALA A 260 -0.88 8.72 -2.04
N PHE A 261 -1.39 7.49 -2.10
CA PHE A 261 -1.11 6.58 -3.21
C PHE A 261 -1.74 7.05 -4.53
N SER A 262 -3.00 7.49 -4.50
CA SER A 262 -3.68 8.02 -5.68
C SER A 262 -2.97 9.26 -6.23
N PHE A 263 -2.46 10.11 -5.34
CA PHE A 263 -1.69 11.29 -5.73
C PHE A 263 -0.39 10.91 -6.46
N LEU A 264 0.33 9.88 -5.99
CA LEU A 264 1.50 9.35 -6.71
C LEU A 264 1.13 8.76 -8.06
N ILE A 265 0.06 7.97 -8.13
CA ILE A 265 -0.46 7.44 -9.40
C ILE A 265 -0.78 8.58 -10.37
N PHE A 266 -1.51 9.60 -9.92
CA PHE A 266 -1.87 10.72 -10.79
C PHE A 266 -0.65 11.52 -11.23
N ILE A 267 0.33 11.80 -10.35
CA ILE A 267 1.53 12.54 -10.78
C ILE A 267 2.35 11.75 -11.81
N THR A 268 2.34 10.42 -11.72
CA THR A 268 3.22 9.56 -12.52
C THR A 268 2.59 9.07 -13.81
N LEU A 269 1.25 9.02 -13.88
CA LEU A 269 0.49 8.50 -15.02
C LEU A 269 -0.52 9.48 -15.60
N ALA A 270 -0.74 10.65 -14.98
CA ALA A 270 -1.63 11.64 -15.57
C ALA A 270 -1.11 12.05 -16.95
N PRO A 271 -2.02 12.44 -17.85
CA PRO A 271 -1.63 13.06 -19.11
C PRO A 271 -0.71 14.27 -18.86
N PRO A 272 0.11 14.63 -19.86
CA PRO A 272 1.11 15.67 -19.74
C PRO A 272 0.59 16.91 -19.02
N SER A 273 1.29 17.29 -17.94
CA SER A 273 0.97 18.48 -17.15
C SER A 273 1.22 19.77 -17.94
N ILE A 274 0.81 20.93 -17.40
CA ILE A 274 1.04 22.25 -18.03
C ILE A 274 2.51 22.45 -18.47
N TYR A 275 3.48 21.85 -17.76
CA TYR A 275 4.90 21.90 -18.13
C TYR A 275 5.17 21.37 -19.53
N HIS A 276 4.46 20.32 -19.96
CA HIS A 276 4.58 19.80 -21.33
C HIS A 276 4.14 20.82 -22.37
N PHE A 277 3.17 21.68 -22.06
CA PHE A 277 2.69 22.72 -22.98
C PHE A 277 3.53 24.00 -22.95
N LEU A 278 4.38 24.19 -21.94
CA LEU A 278 5.34 25.30 -21.90
C LEU A 278 6.51 25.07 -22.86
N ASP A 279 6.91 23.82 -23.10
CA ASP A 279 7.92 23.46 -24.12
C ASP A 279 7.39 23.51 -25.56
N VAL A 280 6.06 23.60 -25.75
CA VAL A 280 5.41 23.68 -27.07
C VAL A 280 4.83 25.08 -27.32
N ALA A 281 5.00 26.01 -26.38
CA ALA A 281 4.63 27.41 -26.58
C ALA A 281 5.73 28.11 -27.42
N PRO A 282 5.40 28.70 -28.58
CA PRO A 282 6.36 29.40 -29.44
C PRO A 282 6.97 30.65 -28.78
#